data_AF-A0AAW2XNH5-F1
#
_entry.id   AF-A0AAW2XNH5-F1
#
_cell.length_a   1.000
_cell.length_b   1.000
_cell.length_c   1.000
_cell.angle_alpha   90.00
_cell.angle_beta   90.00
_cell.angle_gamma   90.00
#
_symmetry.space_group_name_H-M   'P 1'
#
loop_
_entity.id
_entity.type
_entity.pdbx_description
1 polymer ?
#
loop_
_entity_poly.entity_id
_entity_poly.type
_entity_poly.pdbx_seq_one_letter_code
_entity_poly.pdbx_strand_id
1 'polypeptide(L)'
;MFRFDNYLTLSSEFLPSVQRVWRHRIVDTSMFAVTRKLNALKPVFRAQRQKKGDLANNVKLASTFLNSVQDLLAQDKKCSLLLLHLEFCCKMILRLATRLEQNMLLQRAKIAWMKGGDQGSRIFFRKVAKHRSSKKVFQITNSGGQVLTEQQDVISEFVAYYQNLLGGDRRDRVIDLCYLRPWARHILSKAEVLSLVQPVTPGEIKHAVFDIDEVKAPGPDGYSSGFFKAAWPIVGEEVTRAIVEFFRTGRLLKQVNTTLISLIPKVATPTVVAEFRPISCCNVLYKIITKILVQRMRGVLDKLISPSQNAFVPGRPIGDNILLAQELFHGYNQQHLPPRCALKVDLRKAYDTVEWDFLRAVLTLFGFPAQFISWIDECVTTPAFSVCLNGSSHGFFRGARGLRQGYPMSPFLFVFIMQVLTLILHQFIDQDGKFSYHWRCGEVQLFQLGFADDLLLFSKADSSSIHIFKWGLTVFADLSGLHVNPHKRHLILSRSATAQRDTLLPILGYQEGHLPLRYLGLPLLASRLSIADCKPILWKLDDRIKGWDGVMLSFAGRVQLIKSVLTALQVYWAMAFILPKTVIREIEKRLRSFLWKGCNGVGYAKVSWQ
;
A
#
# COMPACT_ATOMS: atom_id res chain seq x y z
N MET A 1 17.50 -16.43 -3.19
CA MET A 1 17.61 -14.95 -3.33
C MET A 1 18.37 -14.35 -2.15
N PHE A 2 19.24 -13.35 -2.34
CA PHE A 2 19.89 -12.64 -1.23
C PHE A 2 18.92 -11.65 -0.57
N ARG A 3 18.99 -11.53 0.75
CA ARG A 3 18.28 -10.51 1.52
C ARG A 3 19.13 -10.10 2.72
N PHE A 4 19.33 -8.80 2.90
CA PHE A 4 20.06 -8.25 4.03
C PHE A 4 19.22 -8.37 5.30
N ASP A 5 19.82 -8.96 6.33
CA ASP A 5 19.21 -9.09 7.65
C ASP A 5 19.66 -7.92 8.53
N ASN A 6 18.73 -7.10 9.01
CA ASN A 6 19.03 -5.84 9.71
C ASN A 6 19.83 -6.06 11.00
N TYR A 7 19.75 -7.24 11.63
CA TYR A 7 20.53 -7.53 12.84
C TYR A 7 22.05 -7.55 12.59
N LEU A 8 22.50 -7.71 11.34
CA LEU A 8 23.92 -7.68 11.00
C LEU A 8 24.55 -6.32 11.29
N THR A 9 23.77 -5.23 11.33
CA THR A 9 24.26 -3.89 11.66
C THR A 9 24.74 -3.76 13.11
N LEU A 10 24.34 -4.69 13.99
CA LEU A 10 24.79 -4.74 15.39
C LEU A 10 26.14 -5.44 15.55
N SER A 11 26.71 -6.00 14.47
CA SER A 11 28.03 -6.64 14.51
C SER A 11 29.13 -5.59 14.44
N SER A 12 30.17 -5.73 15.27
CA SER A 12 31.38 -4.89 15.20
C SER A 12 32.09 -5.02 13.83
N GLU A 13 31.95 -6.15 13.15
CA GLU A 13 32.51 -6.39 11.81
C GLU A 13 31.74 -5.70 10.67
N PHE A 14 30.54 -5.14 10.93
CA PHE A 14 29.66 -4.61 9.89
C PHE A 14 30.28 -3.43 9.14
N LEU A 15 30.55 -2.31 9.83
CA LEU A 15 31.11 -1.10 9.21
C LEU A 15 32.52 -1.35 8.62
N PRO A 16 33.44 -2.05 9.29
CA PRO A 16 34.73 -2.39 8.68
C PRO A 16 34.60 -3.19 7.38
N SER A 17 33.66 -4.13 7.32
CA SER A 17 33.40 -4.92 6.11
C SER A 17 32.84 -4.07 4.98
N VAL A 18 31.93 -3.14 5.29
CA VAL A 18 31.43 -2.17 4.32
C VAL A 18 32.57 -1.30 3.82
N GLN A 19 33.35 -0.69 4.72
CA GLN A 19 34.47 0.19 4.37
C GLN A 19 35.48 -0.50 3.44
N ARG A 20 35.85 -1.76 3.74
CA ARG A 20 36.80 -2.53 2.94
C ARG A 20 36.34 -2.64 1.48
N VAL A 21 35.08 -2.98 1.25
CA VAL A 21 34.53 -3.07 -0.12
C VAL A 21 34.38 -1.67 -0.73
N TRP A 22 33.98 -0.68 0.07
CA TRP A 22 33.68 0.66 -0.42
C TRP A 22 34.92 1.47 -0.83
N ARG A 23 36.11 1.12 -0.31
CA ARG A 23 37.40 1.70 -0.70
C ARG A 23 37.80 1.37 -2.14
N HIS A 24 37.29 0.30 -2.74
CA HIS A 24 37.63 -0.03 -4.12
C HIS A 24 37.07 1.02 -5.08
N ARG A 25 37.94 1.57 -5.93
CA ARG A 25 37.54 2.51 -6.99
C ARG A 25 36.93 1.74 -8.14
N ILE A 26 35.74 2.16 -8.57
CA ILE A 26 35.06 1.65 -9.75
C ILE A 26 34.96 2.81 -10.73
N VAL A 27 35.48 2.63 -11.94
CA VAL A 27 35.49 3.66 -12.99
C VAL A 27 34.29 3.41 -13.90
N ASP A 28 33.19 4.11 -13.61
CA ASP A 28 31.95 4.16 -14.40
C ASP A 28 31.05 5.27 -13.80
N THR A 29 29.80 5.37 -14.25
CA THR A 29 28.73 6.15 -13.63
C THR A 29 28.63 5.88 -12.12
N SER A 30 28.26 6.90 -11.35
CA SER A 30 28.19 6.79 -9.88
C SER A 30 27.18 5.73 -9.45
N MET A 31 26.07 5.63 -10.18
CA MET A 31 25.04 4.62 -9.91
C MET A 31 25.55 3.19 -10.14
N PHE A 32 26.37 2.95 -11.17
CA PHE A 32 27.00 1.66 -11.41
C PHE A 32 28.03 1.30 -10.35
N ALA A 33 28.83 2.27 -9.90
CA ALA A 33 29.78 2.06 -8.82
C ALA A 33 29.07 1.58 -7.54
N VAL A 34 27.97 2.23 -7.16
CA VAL A 34 27.17 1.84 -5.99
C VAL A 34 26.60 0.43 -6.15
N THR A 35 25.97 0.09 -7.28
CA THR A 35 25.37 -1.24 -7.47
C THR A 35 26.41 -2.37 -7.52
N ARG A 36 27.59 -2.12 -8.10
CA ARG A 36 28.70 -3.08 -8.09
C ARG A 36 29.24 -3.34 -6.68
N LYS A 37 29.45 -2.28 -5.89
CA LYS A 37 29.88 -2.42 -4.48
C LYS A 37 28.84 -3.14 -3.63
N LEU A 38 27.56 -2.85 -3.83
CA LEU A 38 26.47 -3.60 -3.19
C LEU A 38 26.51 -5.09 -3.57
N ASN A 39 26.74 -5.42 -4.85
CA ASN A 39 26.89 -6.82 -5.27
C ASN A 39 28.10 -7.51 -4.62
N ALA A 40 29.24 -6.82 -4.49
CA ALA A 40 30.44 -7.34 -3.83
C ALA A 40 30.25 -7.59 -2.32
N LEU A 41 29.34 -6.86 -1.67
CA LEU A 41 29.01 -7.09 -0.25
C LEU A 41 28.13 -8.32 0.01
N LYS A 42 27.43 -8.84 -1.01
CA LYS A 42 26.54 -10.01 -0.86
C LYS A 42 27.24 -11.25 -0.29
N PRO A 43 28.39 -11.73 -0.84
CA PRO A 43 29.10 -12.87 -0.26
C PRO A 43 29.58 -12.61 1.17
N VAL A 44 30.03 -11.40 1.47
CA VAL A 44 30.49 -11.01 2.82
C VAL A 44 29.36 -11.16 3.85
N PHE A 45 28.18 -10.63 3.55
CA PHE A 45 27.04 -10.72 4.46
C PHE A 45 26.45 -12.13 4.55
N ARG A 46 26.54 -12.94 3.48
CA ARG A 46 26.20 -14.38 3.56
C ARG A 46 27.11 -15.12 4.54
N ALA A 47 28.42 -14.88 4.47
CA ALA A 47 29.38 -15.49 5.39
C ALA A 47 29.17 -15.02 6.83
N GLN A 48 28.96 -13.72 7.06
CA GLN A 48 28.66 -13.19 8.40
C GLN A 48 27.38 -13.80 8.99
N ARG A 49 26.35 -13.97 8.16
CA ARG A 49 25.12 -14.65 8.59
C ARG A 49 25.39 -16.12 8.95
N GLN A 50 26.16 -16.84 8.14
CA GLN A 50 26.52 -18.24 8.42
C GLN A 50 27.28 -18.36 9.75
N LYS A 51 28.24 -17.46 10.02
CA LYS A 51 28.99 -17.42 11.30
C LYS A 51 28.10 -17.25 12.53
N LYS A 52 26.96 -16.56 12.40
CA LYS A 52 26.03 -16.34 13.53
C LYS A 52 25.13 -17.55 13.82
N GLY A 53 25.05 -18.53 12.92
CA GLY A 53 24.27 -19.76 13.14
C GLY A 53 22.78 -19.54 13.38
N ASP A 54 22.17 -20.44 14.15
CA ASP A 54 20.77 -20.34 14.55
C ASP A 54 20.61 -19.42 15.76
N LEU A 55 20.03 -18.24 15.53
CA LEU A 55 19.80 -17.24 16.57
C LEU A 55 18.88 -17.76 17.70
N ALA A 56 17.90 -18.62 17.39
CA ALA A 56 17.01 -19.17 18.41
C ALA A 56 17.78 -20.12 19.34
N ASN A 57 18.67 -20.94 18.77
CA ASN A 57 19.55 -21.80 19.56
C ASN A 57 20.54 -20.97 20.40
N ASN A 58 21.07 -19.87 19.86
CA ASN A 58 21.97 -18.99 20.60
C ASN A 58 21.30 -18.37 21.84
N VAL A 59 20.03 -17.96 21.73
CA VAL A 59 19.25 -17.46 22.87
C VAL A 59 19.06 -18.56 23.92
N LYS A 60 18.70 -19.77 23.48
CA LYS A 60 18.54 -20.92 24.37
C LYS A 60 19.84 -21.22 25.13
N LEU A 61 20.97 -21.31 24.42
CA LEU A 61 22.28 -21.55 25.01
C LEU A 61 22.66 -20.45 26.02
N ALA A 62 22.52 -19.17 25.65
CA ALA A 62 22.83 -18.07 26.54
C ALA A 62 21.96 -18.07 27.81
N SER A 63 20.68 -18.45 27.69
CA SER A 63 19.79 -18.59 28.84
C SER A 63 20.20 -19.74 29.74
N THR A 64 20.59 -20.90 29.17
CA THR A 64 21.06 -22.04 29.95
C THR A 64 22.34 -21.71 30.72
N PHE A 65 23.31 -21.04 30.08
CA PHE A 65 24.53 -20.60 30.75
C PHE A 65 24.26 -19.62 31.89
N LEU A 66 23.37 -18.64 31.67
CA LEU A 66 23.00 -17.70 32.72
C LEU A 66 22.37 -18.42 33.92
N ASN A 67 21.45 -19.35 33.68
CA ASN A 67 20.84 -20.15 34.75
C ASN A 67 21.90 -20.93 35.53
N SER A 68 22.84 -21.60 34.85
CA SER A 68 23.91 -22.34 35.52
C SER A 68 24.80 -21.43 36.39
N VAL A 69 25.11 -20.21 35.94
CA VAL A 69 25.88 -19.24 36.74
C VAL A 69 25.07 -18.73 37.94
N GLN A 70 23.76 -18.53 37.77
CA GLN A 70 22.86 -18.12 38.85
C GLN A 70 22.68 -19.21 39.90
N ASP A 71 22.62 -20.48 39.48
CA ASP A 71 22.57 -21.63 40.38
C ASP A 71 23.87 -21.73 41.20
N LEU A 72 25.03 -21.52 40.56
CA LEU A 72 26.33 -21.47 41.25
C LEU A 72 26.43 -20.29 42.23
N LEU A 73 25.90 -19.11 41.88
CA LEU A 73 25.81 -17.96 42.78
C LEU A 73 24.91 -18.22 43.99
N ALA A 74 23.79 -18.93 43.80
CA ALA A 74 22.89 -19.28 44.89
C ALA A 74 23.53 -20.23 45.90
N GLN A 75 24.51 -21.04 45.46
CA GLN A 75 25.26 -21.97 46.30
C GLN A 75 26.53 -21.35 46.91
N ASP A 76 26.95 -20.17 46.43
CA ASP A 76 28.17 -19.51 46.86
C ASP A 76 27.96 -18.69 48.15
N LYS A 77 28.45 -19.24 49.27
CA LYS A 77 28.41 -18.59 50.58
C LYS A 77 29.38 -17.40 50.72
N LYS A 78 30.35 -17.24 49.80
CA LYS A 78 31.42 -16.22 49.89
C LYS A 78 31.21 -15.01 48.97
N CYS A 79 30.13 -14.99 48.17
CA CYS A 79 29.81 -13.89 47.25
C CYS A 79 30.99 -13.51 46.34
N SER A 80 31.47 -14.48 45.57
CA SER A 80 32.64 -14.34 44.70
C SER A 80 32.44 -13.27 43.63
N LEU A 81 33.30 -12.25 43.63
CA LEU A 81 33.33 -11.17 42.65
C LEU A 81 33.46 -11.70 41.20
N LEU A 82 34.11 -12.84 41.01
CA LEU A 82 34.26 -13.49 39.71
C LEU A 82 32.91 -14.02 39.18
N LEU A 83 32.10 -14.65 40.04
CA LEU A 83 30.79 -15.17 39.66
C LEU A 83 29.80 -14.03 39.36
N LEU A 84 29.88 -12.92 40.10
CA LEU A 84 29.11 -11.71 39.80
C LEU A 84 29.48 -11.10 38.45
N HIS A 85 30.78 -11.01 38.13
CA HIS A 85 31.23 -10.57 36.80
C HIS A 85 30.78 -11.53 35.69
N LEU A 86 30.86 -12.84 35.93
CA LEU A 86 30.41 -13.84 34.98
C LEU A 86 28.90 -13.74 34.72
N GLU A 87 28.09 -13.55 35.77
CA GLU A 87 26.65 -13.34 35.66
C GLU A 87 26.33 -12.06 34.86
N PHE A 88 27.06 -10.97 35.11
CA PHE A 88 26.92 -9.74 34.34
C PHE A 88 27.24 -9.96 32.85
N CYS A 89 28.33 -10.66 32.54
CA CYS A 89 28.70 -11.03 31.17
C CYS A 89 27.64 -11.92 30.51
N CYS A 90 27.13 -12.95 31.20
CA CYS A 90 26.06 -13.81 30.72
C CYS A 90 24.76 -13.02 30.46
N LYS A 91 24.41 -12.07 31.34
CA LYS A 91 23.28 -11.15 31.13
C LYS A 91 23.48 -10.29 29.89
N MET A 92 24.69 -9.78 29.64
CA MET A 92 25.02 -9.03 28.42
C MET A 92 24.89 -9.88 27.16
N ILE A 93 25.42 -11.11 27.18
CA ILE A 93 25.35 -12.05 26.05
C ILE A 93 23.89 -12.41 25.76
N LEU A 94 23.09 -12.74 26.79
CA LEU A 94 21.67 -13.06 26.62
C LEU A 94 20.90 -11.86 26.06
N ARG A 95 21.14 -10.64 26.57
CA ARG A 95 20.53 -9.42 26.03
C ARG A 95 20.86 -9.21 24.56
N LEU A 96 22.12 -9.43 24.16
CA LEU A 96 22.53 -9.32 22.76
C LEU A 96 21.87 -10.41 21.89
N ALA A 97 21.91 -11.68 22.31
CA ALA A 97 21.31 -12.79 21.58
C ALA A 97 19.81 -12.59 21.35
N THR A 98 19.08 -12.22 22.41
CA THR A 98 17.64 -11.93 22.34
C THR A 98 17.36 -10.74 21.42
N ARG A 99 18.18 -9.68 21.47
CA ARG A 99 18.04 -8.52 20.58
C ARG A 99 18.26 -8.88 19.11
N LEU A 100 19.23 -9.75 18.80
CA LEU A 100 19.49 -10.21 17.43
C LEU A 100 18.31 -11.04 16.89
N GLU A 101 17.85 -12.02 17.68
CA GLU A 101 16.69 -12.85 17.31
C GLU A 101 15.44 -11.97 17.13
N GLN A 102 15.18 -11.05 18.05
CA GLN A 102 14.06 -10.13 17.99
C GLN A 102 14.10 -9.27 16.72
N ASN A 103 15.25 -8.68 16.37
CA ASN A 103 15.39 -7.89 15.14
C ASN A 103 15.10 -8.74 13.89
N MET A 104 15.58 -9.98 13.84
CA MET A 104 15.28 -10.92 12.75
C MET A 104 13.77 -11.21 12.68
N LEU A 105 13.13 -11.51 13.82
CA LEU A 105 11.71 -11.84 13.88
C LEU A 105 10.83 -10.65 13.51
N LEU A 106 11.15 -9.44 14.00
CA LEU A 106 10.47 -8.19 13.62
C LEU A 106 10.56 -7.95 12.11
N GLN A 107 11.77 -8.10 11.54
CA GLN A 107 11.99 -7.89 10.12
C GLN A 107 11.21 -8.89 9.24
N ARG A 108 11.12 -10.15 9.69
CA ARG A 108 10.38 -11.22 8.99
C ARG A 108 8.87 -11.07 9.14
N ALA A 109 8.40 -10.69 10.33
CA ALA A 109 6.98 -10.53 10.63
C ALA A 109 6.39 -9.21 10.13
N LYS A 110 7.23 -8.20 9.79
CA LYS A 110 6.81 -6.86 9.36
C LYS A 110 5.86 -6.17 10.35
N ILE A 111 6.17 -6.25 11.66
CA ILE A 111 5.36 -5.69 12.74
C ILE A 111 6.00 -4.40 13.26
N ALA A 112 5.21 -3.33 13.44
CA ALA A 112 5.67 -2.02 13.90
C ALA A 112 5.28 -1.64 15.34
N TRP A 113 4.30 -2.33 15.97
CA TRP A 113 3.56 -1.78 17.12
C TRP A 113 3.74 -2.52 18.46
N MET A 114 4.70 -3.46 18.60
CA MET A 114 4.93 -4.13 19.88
C MET A 114 5.92 -3.35 20.78
N LYS A 115 5.42 -2.91 21.94
CA LYS A 115 6.18 -2.47 23.11
C LYS A 115 5.73 -3.30 24.32
N GLY A 116 6.66 -3.71 25.19
CA GLY A 116 6.38 -4.54 26.37
C GLY A 116 6.59 -6.05 26.16
N GLY A 117 6.56 -6.80 27.27
CA GLY A 117 7.10 -8.16 27.49
C GLY A 117 6.63 -9.34 26.60
N ASP A 118 5.98 -9.10 25.46
CA ASP A 118 5.73 -10.13 24.42
C ASP A 118 6.93 -10.30 23.46
N GLN A 119 8.11 -9.84 23.89
CA GLN A 119 9.38 -9.90 23.17
C GLN A 119 9.79 -11.36 22.94
N GLY A 120 10.09 -11.76 21.70
CA GLY A 120 10.55 -13.12 21.36
C GLY A 120 9.50 -14.24 21.37
N SER A 121 8.21 -13.92 21.51
CA SER A 121 7.16 -14.92 21.75
C SER A 121 6.81 -15.83 20.55
N ARG A 122 6.20 -17.01 20.83
CA ARG A 122 5.55 -17.94 19.86
C ARG A 122 4.63 -17.22 18.86
N ILE A 123 4.18 -16.01 19.19
CA ILE A 123 3.41 -15.10 18.33
C ILE A 123 4.16 -14.77 17.04
N PHE A 124 5.44 -14.41 17.13
CA PHE A 124 6.26 -14.11 15.95
C PHE A 124 6.38 -15.34 15.05
N PHE A 125 6.73 -16.48 15.63
CA PHE A 125 6.88 -17.73 14.90
C PHE A 125 5.57 -18.19 14.26
N ARG A 126 4.43 -18.12 14.97
CA ARG A 126 3.11 -18.46 14.42
C ARG A 126 2.66 -17.48 13.34
N LYS A 127 2.90 -16.18 13.51
CA LYS A 127 2.53 -15.19 12.48
C LYS A 127 3.41 -15.30 11.24
N VAL A 128 4.70 -15.57 11.42
CA VAL A 128 5.61 -15.90 10.31
C VAL A 128 5.20 -17.22 9.64
N ALA A 129 4.83 -18.25 10.41
CA ALA A 129 4.36 -19.53 9.90
C ALA A 129 3.03 -19.39 9.14
N LYS A 130 2.05 -18.67 9.69
CA LYS A 130 0.78 -18.32 9.04
C LYS A 130 1.01 -17.51 7.77
N HIS A 131 1.92 -16.54 7.79
CA HIS A 131 2.32 -15.82 6.57
C HIS A 131 2.99 -16.73 5.53
N ARG A 132 3.76 -17.74 5.96
CA ARG A 132 4.41 -18.70 5.05
C ARG A 132 3.39 -19.67 4.45
N SER A 133 2.48 -20.22 5.26
CA SER A 133 1.47 -21.17 4.79
C SER A 133 0.43 -20.49 3.88
N SER A 134 -0.09 -19.33 4.27
CA SER A 134 -1.09 -18.57 3.49
C SER A 134 -0.54 -18.00 2.17
N LYS A 135 0.78 -17.92 2.01
CA LYS A 135 1.41 -17.39 0.78
C LYS A 135 1.94 -18.47 -0.15
N LYS A 136 1.99 -19.73 0.28
CA LYS A 136 2.38 -20.81 -0.61
C LYS A 136 1.25 -21.07 -1.58
N VAL A 137 1.56 -20.95 -2.87
CA VAL A 137 0.63 -21.29 -3.94
C VAL A 137 1.02 -22.69 -4.43
N PHE A 138 0.10 -23.63 -4.27
CA PHE A 138 0.30 -25.04 -4.65
C PHE A 138 -0.41 -25.39 -5.94
N GLN A 139 -1.59 -24.79 -6.18
CA GLN A 139 -2.38 -25.05 -7.38
C GLN A 139 -3.09 -23.78 -7.82
N ILE A 140 -3.37 -23.67 -9.13
CA ILE A 140 -4.14 -22.59 -9.73
C ILE A 140 -5.00 -23.14 -10.87
N THR A 141 -6.16 -22.57 -11.10
CA THR A 141 -6.98 -22.84 -12.28
C THR A 141 -6.61 -21.86 -13.38
N ASN A 142 -6.28 -22.36 -14.57
CA ASN A 142 -5.98 -21.54 -15.75
C ASN A 142 -7.27 -21.01 -16.41
N SER A 143 -7.13 -20.20 -17.46
CA SER A 143 -8.28 -19.64 -18.21
C SER A 143 -9.14 -20.69 -18.93
N GLY A 144 -8.58 -21.88 -19.20
CA GLY A 144 -9.27 -23.01 -19.80
C GLY A 144 -10.02 -23.90 -18.81
N GLY A 145 -10.03 -23.56 -17.51
CA GLY A 145 -10.69 -24.33 -16.46
C GLY A 145 -9.88 -25.53 -15.92
N GLN A 146 -8.66 -25.75 -16.42
CA GLN A 146 -7.78 -26.82 -15.95
C GLN A 146 -7.06 -26.39 -14.66
N VAL A 147 -7.02 -27.29 -13.68
CA VAL A 147 -6.26 -27.08 -12.43
C VAL A 147 -4.81 -27.52 -12.64
N LEU A 148 -3.90 -26.56 -12.57
CA LEU A 148 -2.46 -26.76 -12.59
C LEU A 148 -1.98 -27.04 -11.17
N THR A 149 -1.34 -28.19 -10.96
CA THR A 149 -0.78 -28.62 -9.67
C THR A 149 0.74 -28.75 -9.71
N GLU A 150 1.33 -28.90 -10.90
CA GLU A 150 2.77 -28.93 -11.06
C GLU A 150 3.39 -27.54 -10.83
N GLN A 151 4.48 -27.51 -10.07
CA GLN A 151 5.10 -26.24 -9.66
C GLN A 151 5.54 -25.39 -10.87
N GLN A 152 6.06 -26.02 -11.92
CA GLN A 152 6.55 -25.32 -13.10
C GLN A 152 5.41 -24.73 -13.94
N ASP A 153 4.29 -25.43 -14.05
CA ASP A 153 3.09 -24.95 -14.75
C ASP A 153 2.47 -23.77 -14.01
N VAL A 154 2.35 -23.87 -12.69
CA VAL A 154 1.88 -22.77 -11.84
C VAL A 154 2.78 -21.55 -12.04
N ILE A 155 4.11 -21.71 -11.96
CA ILE A 155 5.06 -20.60 -12.20
C ILE A 155 4.84 -19.98 -13.58
N SER A 156 4.74 -20.80 -14.62
CA SER A 156 4.61 -20.35 -16.00
C SER A 156 3.31 -19.58 -16.22
N GLU A 157 2.20 -20.05 -15.67
CA GLU A 157 0.90 -19.36 -15.69
C GLU A 157 0.97 -17.98 -15.02
N PHE A 158 1.62 -17.88 -13.85
CA PHE A 158 1.82 -16.59 -13.18
C PHE A 158 2.69 -15.64 -14.00
N VAL A 159 3.81 -16.12 -14.57
CA VAL A 159 4.70 -15.30 -15.40
C VAL A 159 3.99 -14.82 -16.65
N ALA A 160 3.32 -15.72 -17.38
CA ALA A 160 2.57 -15.39 -18.60
C ALA A 160 1.47 -14.37 -18.32
N TYR A 161 0.69 -14.57 -17.25
CA TYR A 161 -0.38 -13.64 -16.87
C TYR A 161 0.15 -12.22 -16.59
N TYR A 162 1.21 -12.07 -15.79
CA TYR A 162 1.74 -10.75 -15.47
C TYR A 162 2.55 -10.13 -16.61
N GLN A 163 3.19 -10.93 -17.44
CA GLN A 163 3.85 -10.48 -18.67
C GLN A 163 2.82 -9.92 -19.66
N ASN A 164 1.67 -10.57 -19.82
CA ASN A 164 0.58 -10.08 -20.66
C ASN A 164 -0.10 -8.84 -20.07
N LEU A 165 -0.21 -8.76 -18.74
CA LEU A 165 -0.83 -7.63 -18.06
C LEU A 165 0.03 -6.35 -18.08
N LEU A 166 1.32 -6.48 -17.76
CA LEU A 166 2.22 -5.34 -17.54
C LEU A 166 3.17 -5.10 -18.72
N GLY A 167 3.41 -6.11 -19.55
CA GLY A 167 4.24 -6.06 -20.75
C GLY A 167 3.41 -5.98 -22.03
N GLY A 168 3.98 -6.55 -23.10
CA GLY A 168 3.46 -6.49 -24.46
C GLY A 168 3.89 -5.21 -25.19
N ASP A 169 3.12 -4.83 -26.21
CA ASP A 169 3.42 -3.63 -26.99
C ASP A 169 2.88 -2.38 -26.29
N ARG A 170 3.76 -1.38 -26.19
CA ARG A 170 3.40 -0.02 -25.79
C ARG A 170 2.60 0.59 -26.94
N ARG A 171 1.44 1.19 -26.63
CA ARG A 171 0.78 2.08 -27.59
C ARG A 171 1.70 3.28 -27.78
N ASP A 172 1.98 3.64 -29.03
CA ASP A 172 2.73 4.86 -29.36
C ASP A 172 1.73 5.84 -29.97
N ARG A 173 0.98 6.53 -29.11
CA ARG A 173 -0.08 7.45 -29.51
C ARG A 173 0.25 8.85 -29.04
N VAL A 174 0.26 9.79 -29.98
CA VAL A 174 0.27 11.21 -29.64
C VAL A 174 -1.10 11.59 -29.11
N ILE A 175 -1.16 11.99 -27.84
CA ILE A 175 -2.37 12.42 -27.16
C ILE A 175 -2.17 13.89 -26.77
N ASP A 176 -3.06 14.77 -27.25
CA ASP A 176 -3.14 16.13 -26.76
C ASP A 176 -4.38 16.28 -25.86
N LEU A 177 -4.14 16.72 -24.63
CA LEU A 177 -5.18 17.00 -23.64
C LEU A 177 -5.32 18.51 -23.35
N CYS A 178 -4.51 19.37 -23.99
CA CYS A 178 -4.46 20.80 -23.67
C CYS A 178 -5.80 21.51 -23.91
N TYR A 179 -6.66 20.96 -24.76
CA TYR A 179 -8.04 21.43 -24.94
C TYR A 179 -8.86 21.41 -23.64
N LEU A 180 -8.47 20.62 -22.63
CA LEU A 180 -9.13 20.55 -21.31
C LEU A 180 -8.71 21.65 -20.34
N ARG A 181 -7.69 22.46 -20.67
CA ARG A 181 -7.19 23.55 -19.80
C ARG A 181 -8.26 24.55 -19.34
N PRO A 182 -9.27 24.93 -20.15
CA PRO A 182 -10.32 25.85 -19.69
C PRO A 182 -11.09 25.37 -18.46
N TRP A 183 -11.23 24.05 -18.28
CA TRP A 183 -11.92 23.44 -17.13
C TRP A 183 -10.97 23.07 -15.98
N ALA A 184 -9.65 23.26 -16.15
CA ALA A 184 -8.67 23.00 -15.11
C ALA A 184 -8.65 24.14 -14.09
N ARG A 185 -8.78 23.80 -12.81
CA ARG A 185 -8.74 24.78 -11.70
C ARG A 185 -7.42 25.55 -11.64
N HIS A 186 -6.33 24.87 -11.94
CA HIS A 186 -4.99 25.43 -11.86
C HIS A 186 -4.09 24.78 -12.91
N ILE A 187 -3.23 25.60 -13.50
CA ILE A 187 -2.10 25.18 -14.32
C ILE A 187 -0.86 25.72 -13.62
N LEU A 188 0.21 24.92 -13.57
CA LEU A 188 1.40 25.29 -12.82
C LEU A 188 1.94 26.66 -13.24
N SER A 189 2.09 27.54 -12.26
CA SER A 189 2.70 28.85 -12.43
C SER A 189 4.20 28.72 -12.67
N LYS A 190 4.83 29.77 -13.22
CA LYS A 190 6.29 29.80 -13.43
C LYS A 190 7.08 29.49 -12.15
N ALA A 191 6.66 30.03 -11.00
CA ALA A 191 7.31 29.78 -9.72
C ALA A 191 7.21 28.30 -9.30
N GLU A 192 6.05 27.68 -9.47
CA GLU A 192 5.86 26.26 -9.15
C GLU A 192 6.66 25.37 -10.09
N VAL A 193 6.66 25.67 -11.39
CA VAL A 193 7.48 24.97 -12.39
C VAL A 193 8.96 25.00 -11.99
N LEU A 194 9.49 26.17 -11.62
CA LEU A 194 10.87 26.31 -11.16
C LEU A 194 11.13 25.51 -9.87
N SER A 195 10.18 25.49 -8.93
CA SER A 195 10.32 24.72 -7.68
C SER A 195 10.44 23.21 -7.92
N LEU A 196 9.77 22.67 -8.95
CA LEU A 196 9.78 21.25 -9.27
C LEU A 196 11.13 20.77 -9.82
N VAL A 197 11.90 21.66 -10.47
CA VAL A 197 13.17 21.32 -11.14
C VAL A 197 14.40 21.82 -10.40
N GLN A 198 14.26 22.29 -9.15
CA GLN A 198 15.40 22.73 -8.36
C GLN A 198 16.47 21.63 -8.23
N PRO A 199 17.76 21.98 -8.18
CA PRO A 199 18.83 21.01 -7.94
C PRO A 199 18.60 20.25 -6.63
N VAL A 200 18.74 18.92 -6.70
CA VAL A 200 18.58 18.05 -5.52
C VAL A 200 19.78 18.22 -4.59
N THR A 201 19.52 18.40 -3.30
CA THR A 201 20.57 18.59 -2.29
C THR A 201 20.95 17.31 -1.56
N PRO A 202 22.19 17.19 -1.03
CA PRO A 202 22.57 16.06 -0.18
C PRO A 202 21.67 15.89 1.05
N GLY A 203 21.20 17.00 1.63
CA GLY A 203 20.27 16.99 2.77
C GLY A 203 18.92 16.39 2.41
N GLU A 204 18.35 16.77 1.25
CA GLU A 204 17.11 16.21 0.71
C GLU A 204 17.23 14.69 0.47
N ILE A 205 18.36 14.25 -0.09
CA ILE A 205 18.64 12.83 -0.34
C ILE A 205 18.74 12.04 0.98
N LYS A 206 19.51 12.55 1.95
CA LYS A 206 19.62 11.92 3.27
C LYS A 206 18.26 11.83 3.94
N HIS A 207 17.48 12.91 3.93
CA HIS A 207 16.13 12.90 4.49
C HIS A 207 15.24 11.84 3.81
N ALA A 208 15.28 11.75 2.47
CA ALA A 208 14.53 10.72 1.74
C ALA A 208 14.92 9.29 2.15
N VAL A 209 16.21 9.01 2.37
CA VAL A 209 16.69 7.69 2.85
C VAL A 209 16.17 7.40 4.26
N PHE A 210 16.30 8.38 5.16
CA PHE A 210 15.99 8.19 6.58
C PHE A 210 14.48 8.13 6.87
N ASP A 211 13.66 8.72 6.01
CA ASP A 211 12.19 8.63 6.08
C ASP A 211 11.66 7.29 5.51
N ILE A 212 12.49 6.43 4.90
CA ILE A 212 12.07 5.06 4.51
C ILE A 212 12.22 4.12 5.72
N ASP A 213 11.11 3.55 6.18
CA ASP A 213 11.09 2.54 7.25
C ASP A 213 12.05 1.35 6.96
N GLU A 214 12.83 0.98 7.97
CA GLU A 214 13.96 0.03 7.88
C GLU A 214 13.55 -1.41 7.58
N VAL A 215 12.29 -1.76 7.84
CA VAL A 215 11.74 -3.12 7.74
C VAL A 215 10.99 -3.32 6.41
N LYS A 216 10.89 -2.28 5.57
CA LYS A 216 10.27 -2.38 4.25
C LYS A 216 11.01 -3.42 3.39
N ALA A 217 10.22 -4.12 2.56
CA ALA A 217 10.75 -5.17 1.71
C ALA A 217 11.78 -4.60 0.70
N PRO A 218 12.94 -5.25 0.54
CA PRO A 218 13.93 -4.86 -0.44
C PRO A 218 13.47 -5.19 -1.86
N GLY A 219 14.16 -4.63 -2.86
CA GLY A 219 14.00 -5.03 -4.25
C GLY A 219 14.84 -6.26 -4.60
N PRO A 220 15.05 -6.53 -5.90
CA PRO A 220 15.91 -7.60 -6.39
C PRO A 220 17.35 -7.59 -5.84
N ASP A 221 17.88 -6.42 -5.47
CA ASP A 221 19.23 -6.29 -4.89
C ASP A 221 19.35 -6.90 -3.48
N GLY A 222 18.24 -7.08 -2.78
CA GLY A 222 18.15 -7.64 -1.44
C GLY A 222 18.45 -6.68 -0.29
N TYR A 223 18.73 -5.40 -0.54
CA TYR A 223 19.07 -4.42 0.49
C TYR A 223 17.85 -3.61 0.97
N SER A 224 17.67 -3.51 2.29
CA SER A 224 16.64 -2.66 2.92
C SER A 224 17.19 -1.25 3.17
N SER A 225 16.32 -0.27 3.47
CA SER A 225 16.81 1.05 3.92
C SER A 225 17.59 0.96 5.23
N GLY A 226 17.34 -0.05 6.07
CA GLY A 226 18.11 -0.31 7.29
C GLY A 226 19.61 -0.48 7.03
N PHE A 227 19.99 -1.13 5.93
CA PHE A 227 21.40 -1.18 5.51
C PHE A 227 21.95 0.22 5.23
N PHE A 228 21.27 1.00 4.39
CA PHE A 228 21.76 2.33 3.97
C PHE A 228 21.84 3.31 5.13
N LYS A 229 20.89 3.25 6.09
CA LYS A 229 20.93 4.10 7.30
C LYS A 229 22.12 3.74 8.19
N ALA A 230 22.32 2.45 8.45
CA ALA A 230 23.42 1.99 9.29
C ALA A 230 24.80 2.24 8.65
N ALA A 231 24.91 2.07 7.33
CA ALA A 231 26.15 2.27 6.59
C ALA A 231 26.34 3.71 6.06
N TRP A 232 25.42 4.63 6.36
CA TRP A 232 25.41 5.99 5.78
C TRP A 232 26.74 6.75 5.92
N PRO A 233 27.49 6.66 7.04
CA PRO A 233 28.80 7.33 7.16
C PRO A 233 29.81 6.92 6.09
N ILE A 234 29.63 5.74 5.46
CA ILE A 234 30.53 5.18 4.46
C ILE A 234 29.93 5.32 3.06
N VAL A 235 28.67 4.90 2.89
CA VAL A 235 28.04 4.80 1.56
C VAL A 235 27.37 6.10 1.12
N GLY A 236 27.09 7.01 2.05
CA GLY A 236 26.20 8.15 1.84
C GLY A 236 26.67 9.10 0.76
N GLU A 237 27.99 9.33 0.64
CA GLU A 237 28.57 10.22 -0.35
C GLU A 237 28.38 9.71 -1.79
N GLU A 238 28.71 8.44 -2.05
CA GLU A 238 28.52 7.82 -3.37
C GLU A 238 27.05 7.63 -3.73
N VAL A 239 26.21 7.27 -2.75
CA VAL A 239 24.76 7.22 -2.96
C VAL A 239 24.24 8.60 -3.33
N THR A 240 24.69 9.66 -2.65
CA THR A 240 24.30 11.04 -2.97
C THR A 240 24.68 11.40 -4.40
N ARG A 241 25.94 11.14 -4.81
CA ARG A 241 26.39 11.37 -6.20
C ARG A 241 25.54 10.62 -7.22
N ALA A 242 25.24 9.34 -6.97
CA ALA A 242 24.40 8.52 -7.86
C ALA A 242 22.99 9.08 -8.05
N ILE A 243 22.39 9.61 -6.97
CA ILE A 243 21.05 10.21 -7.04
C ILE A 243 21.11 11.56 -7.75
N VAL A 244 22.08 12.42 -7.44
CA VAL A 244 22.28 13.71 -8.13
C VAL A 244 22.52 13.50 -9.64
N GLU A 245 23.31 12.50 -10.02
CA GLU A 245 23.57 12.15 -11.41
C GLU A 245 22.29 11.81 -12.17
N PHE A 246 21.35 11.07 -11.56
CA PHE A 246 20.04 10.81 -12.15
C PHE A 246 19.28 12.12 -12.44
N PHE A 247 19.18 13.03 -11.46
CA PHE A 247 18.44 14.29 -11.66
C PHE A 247 19.11 15.22 -12.68
N ARG A 248 20.44 15.12 -12.85
CA ARG A 248 21.16 15.86 -13.88
C ARG A 248 20.98 15.28 -15.28
N THR A 249 21.04 13.95 -15.41
CA THR A 249 21.07 13.27 -16.73
C THR A 249 19.71 12.78 -17.21
N GLY A 250 18.77 12.59 -16.28
CA GLY A 250 17.49 11.93 -16.55
C GLY A 250 17.61 10.44 -16.88
N ARG A 251 18.76 9.80 -16.61
CA ARG A 251 19.00 8.39 -16.96
C ARG A 251 19.15 7.52 -15.73
N LEU A 252 18.51 6.35 -15.77
CA LEU A 252 18.51 5.39 -14.67
C LEU A 252 19.24 4.10 -15.07
N LEU A 253 20.13 3.60 -14.21
CA LEU A 253 20.76 2.32 -14.45
C LEU A 253 19.70 1.20 -14.43
N LYS A 254 19.66 0.38 -15.49
CA LYS A 254 18.67 -0.71 -15.65
C LYS A 254 18.54 -1.59 -14.41
N GLN A 255 19.66 -1.93 -13.76
CA GLN A 255 19.67 -2.73 -12.53
C GLN A 255 18.91 -2.07 -11.39
N VAL A 256 18.99 -0.75 -11.23
CA VAL A 256 18.28 0.00 -10.19
C VAL A 256 16.77 -0.05 -10.42
N ASN A 257 16.32 -0.05 -11.68
CA ASN A 257 14.89 -0.08 -12.02
C ASN A 257 14.27 -1.49 -12.08
N THR A 258 15.05 -2.54 -11.84
CA THR A 258 14.52 -3.91 -11.71
C THR A 258 13.56 -4.01 -10.52
N THR A 259 12.41 -4.63 -10.73
CA THR A 259 11.34 -4.71 -9.76
C THR A 259 10.91 -6.16 -9.54
N LEU A 260 10.77 -6.55 -8.28
CA LEU A 260 10.25 -7.86 -7.91
C LEU A 260 8.75 -7.76 -7.60
N ILE A 261 7.90 -8.51 -8.30
CA ILE A 261 6.46 -8.58 -8.07
C ILE A 261 6.19 -9.60 -6.96
N SER A 262 5.88 -9.12 -5.75
CA SER A 262 5.40 -9.96 -4.65
C SER A 262 3.89 -10.10 -4.73
N LEU A 263 3.39 -11.33 -4.66
CA LEU A 263 1.96 -11.62 -4.75
C LEU A 263 1.29 -11.60 -3.37
N ILE A 264 0.13 -10.96 -3.28
CA ILE A 264 -0.72 -10.95 -2.07
C ILE A 264 -2.13 -11.44 -2.44
N PRO A 265 -2.66 -12.50 -1.81
CA PRO A 265 -4.04 -12.93 -2.02
C PRO A 265 -5.06 -11.82 -1.72
N LYS A 266 -6.04 -11.63 -2.61
CA LYS A 266 -7.19 -10.73 -2.40
C LYS A 266 -8.30 -11.41 -1.59
N VAL A 267 -8.41 -12.73 -1.72
CA VAL A 267 -9.40 -13.58 -1.05
C VAL A 267 -8.69 -14.63 -0.18
N ALA A 268 -9.43 -15.27 0.72
CA ALA A 268 -8.87 -16.23 1.68
C ALA A 268 -8.26 -17.47 1.00
N THR A 269 -8.92 -17.97 -0.04
CA THR A 269 -8.55 -19.17 -0.79
C THR A 269 -8.53 -18.84 -2.28
N PRO A 270 -7.46 -18.22 -2.79
CA PRO A 270 -7.40 -17.84 -4.19
C PRO A 270 -7.23 -19.09 -5.07
N THR A 271 -8.04 -19.21 -6.11
CA THR A 271 -8.01 -20.32 -7.08
C THR A 271 -7.47 -19.89 -8.43
N VAL A 272 -7.55 -18.60 -8.78
CA VAL A 272 -7.07 -18.07 -10.06
C VAL A 272 -6.04 -16.95 -9.88
N VAL A 273 -5.16 -16.75 -10.86
CA VAL A 273 -4.09 -15.73 -10.78
C VAL A 273 -4.64 -14.31 -10.60
N ALA A 274 -5.80 -14.00 -11.16
CA ALA A 274 -6.45 -12.69 -11.05
C ALA A 274 -6.84 -12.29 -9.61
N GLU A 275 -6.96 -13.27 -8.71
CA GLU A 275 -7.23 -13.07 -7.28
C GLU A 275 -5.97 -12.71 -6.47
N PHE A 276 -4.81 -12.64 -7.11
CA PHE A 276 -3.61 -12.11 -6.51
C PHE A 276 -3.43 -10.65 -6.86
N ARG A 277 -2.89 -9.91 -5.91
CA ARG A 277 -2.50 -8.51 -6.07
C ARG A 277 -0.99 -8.44 -6.27
N PRO A 278 -0.50 -7.85 -7.37
CA PRO A 278 0.92 -7.61 -7.54
C PRO A 278 1.35 -6.46 -6.63
N ILE A 279 2.40 -6.65 -5.84
CA ILE A 279 3.06 -5.58 -5.09
C ILE A 279 4.49 -5.46 -5.58
N SER A 280 4.83 -4.28 -6.09
CA SER A 280 6.16 -3.97 -6.63
C SER A 280 7.16 -3.70 -5.51
N CYS A 281 8.12 -4.60 -5.36
CA CYS A 281 9.28 -4.42 -4.49
C CYS A 281 10.45 -3.85 -5.30
N CYS A 282 10.69 -2.54 -5.16
CA CYS A 282 11.76 -1.83 -5.86
C CYS A 282 13.04 -1.70 -5.01
N ASN A 283 14.19 -1.52 -5.66
CA ASN A 283 15.46 -1.25 -5.00
C ASN A 283 15.45 0.10 -4.25
N VAL A 284 16.29 0.24 -3.23
CA VAL A 284 16.29 1.44 -2.36
C VAL A 284 16.75 2.69 -3.11
N LEU A 285 17.72 2.59 -4.02
CA LEU A 285 18.15 3.73 -4.84
C LEU A 285 16.99 4.33 -5.64
N TYR A 286 16.18 3.48 -6.29
CA TYR A 286 14.97 3.91 -6.97
C TYR A 286 13.95 4.55 -6.01
N LYS A 287 13.74 3.94 -4.83
CA LYS A 287 12.86 4.49 -3.77
C LYS A 287 13.27 5.90 -3.34
N ILE A 288 14.57 6.19 -3.27
CA ILE A 288 15.07 7.53 -2.93
C ILE A 288 14.68 8.53 -4.02
N ILE A 289 14.99 8.21 -5.29
CA ILE A 289 14.70 9.06 -6.45
C ILE A 289 13.23 9.47 -6.49
N THR A 290 12.32 8.51 -6.46
CA THR A 290 10.92 8.89 -6.63
C THR A 290 10.33 9.49 -5.36
N LYS A 291 10.93 9.27 -4.19
CA LYS A 291 10.47 9.91 -2.96
C LYS A 291 10.72 11.42 -3.02
N ILE A 292 11.85 11.81 -3.60
CA ILE A 292 12.15 13.21 -3.94
C ILE A 292 11.11 13.74 -4.94
N LEU A 293 10.85 13.02 -6.04
CA LEU A 293 9.81 13.41 -7.01
C LEU A 293 8.43 13.57 -6.37
N VAL A 294 8.04 12.65 -5.49
CA VAL A 294 6.77 12.72 -4.75
C VAL A 294 6.70 13.94 -3.84
N GLN A 295 7.78 14.24 -3.11
CA GLN A 295 7.80 15.39 -2.21
C GLN A 295 7.61 16.70 -2.99
N ARG A 296 8.16 16.78 -4.19
CA ARG A 296 7.98 17.93 -5.10
C ARG A 296 6.55 18.01 -5.65
N MET A 297 6.00 16.89 -6.16
CA MET A 297 4.60 16.86 -6.63
C MET A 297 3.59 17.17 -5.52
N ARG A 298 3.86 16.73 -4.28
CA ARG A 298 3.00 16.97 -3.13
C ARG A 298 2.77 18.47 -2.88
N GLY A 299 3.77 19.31 -3.15
CA GLY A 299 3.67 20.76 -2.94
C GLY A 299 2.68 21.47 -3.87
N VAL A 300 2.32 20.85 -5.00
CA VAL A 300 1.42 21.44 -6.00
C VAL A 300 0.10 20.69 -6.14
N LEU A 301 -0.01 19.50 -5.56
CA LEU A 301 -1.13 18.58 -5.78
C LEU A 301 -2.50 19.17 -5.44
N ASP A 302 -2.64 19.83 -4.28
CA ASP A 302 -3.95 20.32 -3.80
C ASP A 302 -4.57 21.37 -4.73
N LYS A 303 -3.72 22.18 -5.40
CA LYS A 303 -4.18 23.20 -6.35
C LYS A 303 -4.68 22.60 -7.66
N LEU A 304 -4.03 21.51 -8.11
CA LEU A 304 -4.30 20.86 -9.40
C LEU A 304 -5.52 19.94 -9.35
N ILE A 305 -5.81 19.35 -8.18
CA ILE A 305 -6.81 18.30 -8.03
C ILE A 305 -8.14 18.86 -7.50
N SER A 306 -9.23 18.53 -8.19
CA SER A 306 -10.59 18.89 -7.83
C SER A 306 -10.90 18.54 -6.37
N PRO A 307 -11.64 19.39 -5.61
CA PRO A 307 -12.08 19.08 -4.26
C PRO A 307 -12.90 17.79 -4.14
N SER A 308 -13.51 17.33 -5.23
CA SER A 308 -14.27 16.07 -5.28
C SER A 308 -13.42 14.80 -5.32
N GLN A 309 -12.09 14.91 -5.41
CA GLN A 309 -11.17 13.78 -5.33
C GLN A 309 -10.40 13.83 -4.01
N ASN A 310 -10.73 12.94 -3.08
CA ASN A 310 -10.20 13.01 -1.72
C ASN A 310 -8.98 12.09 -1.48
N ALA A 311 -8.80 11.06 -2.31
CA ALA A 311 -7.73 10.08 -2.06
C ALA A 311 -6.33 10.66 -2.35
N PHE A 312 -5.39 10.35 -1.46
CA PHE A 312 -3.95 10.66 -1.58
C PHE A 312 -3.59 12.14 -1.70
N VAL A 313 -4.56 13.05 -1.52
CA VAL A 313 -4.30 14.49 -1.42
C VAL A 313 -4.08 14.88 0.04
N PRO A 314 -2.95 15.55 0.38
CA PRO A 314 -2.70 16.00 1.75
C PRO A 314 -3.84 16.86 2.29
N GLY A 315 -4.20 16.66 3.56
CA GLY A 315 -5.26 17.44 4.21
C GLY A 315 -6.68 17.00 3.89
N ARG A 316 -6.90 15.99 3.02
CA ARG A 316 -8.24 15.47 2.69
C ARG A 316 -8.49 14.13 3.37
N PRO A 317 -9.20 14.08 4.52
CA PRO A 317 -9.48 12.83 5.19
C PRO A 317 -10.53 12.00 4.43
N ILE A 318 -10.47 10.69 4.61
CA ILE A 318 -11.44 9.75 4.02
C ILE A 318 -12.87 9.96 4.55
N GLY A 319 -12.99 10.45 5.79
CA GLY A 319 -14.25 10.72 6.47
C GLY A 319 -15.13 11.71 5.70
N ASP A 320 -14.55 12.80 5.20
CA ASP A 320 -15.30 13.85 4.48
C ASP A 320 -16.00 13.29 3.24
N ASN A 321 -15.31 12.44 2.48
CA ASN A 321 -15.87 11.83 1.28
C ASN A 321 -17.02 10.85 1.61
N ILE A 322 -16.90 10.14 2.73
CA ILE A 322 -17.93 9.23 3.22
C ILE A 322 -19.14 10.03 3.69
N LEU A 323 -18.94 11.08 4.48
CA LEU A 323 -20.01 11.93 4.99
C LEU A 323 -20.77 12.60 3.85
N LEU A 324 -20.04 13.16 2.87
CA LEU A 324 -20.66 13.77 1.69
C LEU A 324 -21.44 12.73 0.88
N ALA A 325 -20.88 11.54 0.66
CA ALA A 325 -21.62 10.47 0.00
C ALA A 325 -22.91 10.10 0.77
N GLN A 326 -22.87 10.00 2.10
CA GLN A 326 -24.08 9.72 2.89
C GLN A 326 -25.13 10.80 2.78
N GLU A 327 -24.74 12.08 2.80
CA GLU A 327 -25.67 13.19 2.63
C GLU A 327 -26.34 13.13 1.26
N LEU A 328 -25.59 12.81 0.21
CA LEU A 328 -26.14 12.66 -1.14
C LEU A 328 -27.12 11.48 -1.25
N PHE A 329 -26.79 10.34 -0.64
CA PHE A 329 -27.67 9.16 -0.62
C PHE A 329 -28.86 9.29 0.33
N HIS A 330 -28.89 10.31 1.19
CA HIS A 330 -29.99 10.54 2.12
C HIS A 330 -31.33 10.68 1.38
N GLY A 331 -32.36 10.02 1.91
CA GLY A 331 -33.71 10.09 1.36
C GLY A 331 -33.89 9.39 0.01
N TYR A 332 -32.93 8.57 -0.45
CA TYR A 332 -33.10 7.79 -1.70
C TYR A 332 -34.32 6.87 -1.67
N ASN A 333 -34.83 6.51 -0.48
CA ASN A 333 -36.03 5.71 -0.27
C ASN A 333 -37.33 6.53 -0.20
N GLN A 334 -37.27 7.87 -0.32
CA GLN A 334 -38.42 8.77 -0.17
C GLN A 334 -39.02 9.15 -1.53
N GLN A 335 -40.31 8.86 -1.72
CA GLN A 335 -41.01 9.07 -3.00
C GLN A 335 -41.27 10.56 -3.32
N HIS A 336 -41.43 11.40 -2.31
CA HIS A 336 -41.78 12.82 -2.48
C HIS A 336 -40.58 13.68 -2.93
N LEU A 337 -39.36 13.15 -2.88
CA LEU A 337 -38.15 13.87 -3.30
C LEU A 337 -37.90 13.72 -4.81
N PRO A 338 -37.20 14.68 -5.45
CA PRO A 338 -36.97 14.64 -6.89
C PRO A 338 -36.28 13.36 -7.38
N PRO A 339 -36.63 12.88 -8.60
CA PRO A 339 -35.97 11.73 -9.23
C PRO A 339 -34.47 11.98 -9.43
N ARG A 340 -33.65 11.12 -8.83
CA ARG A 340 -32.19 11.21 -8.87
C ARG A 340 -31.54 9.84 -8.90
N CYS A 341 -30.29 9.80 -9.35
CA CYS A 341 -29.53 8.57 -9.46
C CYS A 341 -28.06 8.77 -9.12
N ALA A 342 -27.40 7.66 -8.77
CA ALA A 342 -25.96 7.61 -8.61
C ALA A 342 -25.38 6.41 -9.36
N LEU A 343 -24.24 6.62 -10.01
CA LEU A 343 -23.48 5.58 -10.66
C LEU A 343 -22.27 5.24 -9.81
N LYS A 344 -22.20 4.00 -9.34
CA LYS A 344 -20.99 3.48 -8.68
C LYS A 344 -20.14 2.73 -9.69
N VAL A 345 -18.90 3.17 -9.85
CA VAL A 345 -17.96 2.67 -10.85
C VAL A 345 -16.65 2.26 -10.15
N ASP A 346 -16.14 1.09 -10.52
CA ASP A 346 -14.82 0.55 -10.15
C ASP A 346 -14.03 0.33 -11.45
N LEU A 347 -12.77 0.75 -11.50
CA LEU A 347 -11.92 0.59 -12.68
C LEU A 347 -11.18 -0.76 -12.66
N ARG A 348 -11.18 -1.46 -13.79
CA ARG A 348 -10.54 -2.78 -13.90
C ARG A 348 -9.03 -2.62 -13.85
N LYS A 349 -8.40 -3.20 -12.82
CA LYS A 349 -6.93 -3.25 -12.67
C LYS A 349 -6.27 -1.86 -12.80
N ALA A 350 -6.86 -0.87 -12.12
CA ALA A 350 -6.61 0.55 -12.35
C ALA A 350 -5.13 0.99 -12.34
N TYR A 351 -4.26 0.36 -11.54
CA TYR A 351 -2.83 0.67 -11.60
C TYR A 351 -2.15 -0.01 -12.78
N ASP A 352 -2.51 -1.25 -13.11
CA ASP A 352 -1.76 -2.11 -14.03
C ASP A 352 -2.00 -1.78 -15.50
N THR A 353 -3.09 -1.08 -15.86
CA THR A 353 -3.50 -0.85 -17.26
C THR A 353 -3.34 0.59 -17.76
N VAL A 354 -2.79 1.49 -16.94
CA VAL A 354 -2.54 2.88 -17.34
C VAL A 354 -1.57 2.93 -18.52
N GLU A 355 -1.96 3.59 -19.60
CA GLU A 355 -1.07 3.85 -20.73
C GLU A 355 -0.10 5.01 -20.42
N TRP A 356 1.19 4.82 -20.71
CA TRP A 356 2.24 5.79 -20.33
C TRP A 356 2.21 7.07 -21.16
N ASP A 357 1.79 7.00 -22.42
CA ASP A 357 1.65 8.17 -23.28
C ASP A 357 0.56 9.11 -22.75
N PHE A 358 -0.53 8.53 -22.24
CA PHE A 358 -1.59 9.27 -21.59
C PHE A 358 -1.06 9.96 -20.32
N LEU A 359 -0.29 9.26 -19.48
CA LEU A 359 0.34 9.88 -18.31
C LEU A 359 1.25 11.06 -18.71
N ARG A 360 2.02 10.93 -19.79
CA ARG A 360 2.85 12.04 -20.29
C ARG A 360 1.97 13.23 -20.71
N ALA A 361 0.89 12.99 -21.46
CA ALA A 361 -0.06 14.02 -21.86
C ALA A 361 -0.74 14.70 -20.65
N VAL A 362 -1.07 13.93 -19.60
CA VAL A 362 -1.63 14.44 -18.34
C VAL A 362 -0.67 15.42 -17.67
N LEU A 363 0.63 15.09 -17.58
CA LEU A 363 1.62 15.99 -16.99
C LEU A 363 1.81 17.26 -17.84
N THR A 364 1.78 17.14 -19.16
CA THR A 364 1.83 18.29 -20.08
C THR A 364 0.60 19.20 -19.94
N LEU A 365 -0.59 18.62 -19.79
CA LEU A 365 -1.84 19.35 -19.56
C LEU A 365 -1.69 20.30 -18.36
N PHE A 366 -1.24 19.80 -17.21
CA PHE A 366 -1.06 20.58 -15.98
C PHE A 366 0.17 21.51 -15.97
N GLY A 367 0.98 21.49 -17.03
CA GLY A 367 2.13 22.40 -17.19
C GLY A 367 3.40 21.95 -16.47
N PHE A 368 3.57 20.65 -16.22
CA PHE A 368 4.82 20.14 -15.67
C PHE A 368 5.98 20.41 -16.65
N PRO A 369 7.17 20.82 -16.17
CA PRO A 369 8.30 21.08 -17.05
C PRO A 369 8.81 19.79 -17.70
N ALA A 370 9.25 19.90 -18.95
CA ALA A 370 9.74 18.76 -19.75
C ALA A 370 10.82 17.94 -19.03
N GLN A 371 11.71 18.60 -18.28
CA GLN A 371 12.73 17.93 -17.47
C GLN A 371 12.10 17.04 -16.39
N PHE A 372 11.07 17.51 -15.68
CA PHE A 372 10.40 16.74 -14.64
C PHE A 372 9.61 15.57 -15.22
N ILE A 373 8.93 15.80 -16.36
CA ILE A 373 8.27 14.75 -17.14
C ILE A 373 9.29 13.68 -17.55
N SER A 374 10.48 14.07 -18.01
CA SER A 374 11.52 13.12 -18.40
C SER A 374 12.00 12.24 -17.23
N TRP A 375 12.10 12.80 -16.02
CA TRP A 375 12.45 12.03 -14.82
C TRP A 375 11.38 10.99 -14.47
N ILE A 376 10.10 11.39 -14.55
CA ILE A 376 8.98 10.45 -14.34
C ILE A 376 8.96 9.38 -15.42
N ASP A 377 9.13 9.78 -16.68
CA ASP A 377 9.11 8.88 -17.84
C ASP A 377 10.20 7.81 -17.74
N GLU A 378 11.44 8.19 -17.43
CA GLU A 378 12.53 7.24 -17.19
C GLU A 378 12.19 6.28 -16.02
N CYS A 379 11.55 6.77 -14.95
CA CYS A 379 11.14 5.90 -13.84
C CYS A 379 10.06 4.89 -14.27
N VAL A 380 9.00 5.33 -14.96
CA VAL A 380 7.83 4.48 -15.22
C VAL A 380 8.00 3.58 -16.44
N THR A 381 8.72 4.02 -17.48
CA THR A 381 8.78 3.33 -18.77
C THR A 381 9.91 2.31 -18.93
N THR A 382 10.95 2.39 -18.09
CA THR A 382 12.12 1.48 -18.16
C THR A 382 12.15 0.27 -17.19
N PRO A 383 11.14 -0.05 -16.35
CA PRO A 383 11.25 -1.20 -15.46
C PRO A 383 11.33 -2.53 -16.20
N ALA A 384 12.06 -3.45 -15.60
CA ALA A 384 11.94 -4.87 -15.84
C ALA A 384 11.42 -5.57 -14.58
N PHE A 385 10.58 -6.58 -14.77
CA PHE A 385 9.86 -7.29 -13.72
C PHE A 385 10.26 -8.76 -13.65
N SER A 386 10.29 -9.28 -12.42
CA SER A 386 10.30 -10.72 -12.13
C SER A 386 9.22 -11.03 -11.10
N VAL A 387 8.60 -12.21 -11.18
CA VAL A 387 7.54 -12.64 -10.26
C VAL A 387 8.16 -13.41 -9.09
N CYS A 388 7.83 -12.99 -7.87
CA CYS A 388 8.23 -13.70 -6.64
C CYS A 388 7.14 -14.69 -6.24
N LEU A 389 7.42 -15.98 -6.47
CA LEU A 389 6.54 -17.08 -6.10
C LEU A 389 7.28 -18.01 -5.13
N ASN A 390 6.63 -18.39 -4.03
CA ASN A 390 7.15 -19.36 -3.06
C ASN A 390 8.57 -19.09 -2.52
N GLY A 391 9.02 -17.83 -2.54
CA GLY A 391 10.34 -17.41 -2.04
C GLY A 391 11.45 -17.32 -3.10
N SER A 392 11.12 -17.64 -4.36
CA SER A 392 12.03 -17.58 -5.50
C SER A 392 11.53 -16.59 -6.54
N SER A 393 12.46 -16.06 -7.36
CA SER A 393 12.18 -15.11 -8.43
C SER A 393 12.12 -15.86 -9.75
N HIS A 394 11.07 -15.63 -10.54
CA HIS A 394 10.79 -16.31 -11.80
C HIS A 394 10.42 -15.33 -12.90
N GLY A 395 10.79 -15.66 -14.14
CA GLY A 395 10.58 -14.80 -15.30
C GLY A 395 11.43 -13.52 -15.28
N PHE A 396 11.56 -12.90 -16.45
CA PHE A 396 12.16 -11.57 -16.60
C PHE A 396 11.61 -10.92 -17.87
N PHE A 397 10.78 -9.89 -17.70
CA PHE A 397 10.14 -9.20 -18.82
C PHE A 397 10.14 -7.68 -18.61
N ARG A 398 10.07 -6.92 -19.70
CA ARG A 398 9.99 -5.46 -19.65
C ARG A 398 8.55 -5.01 -19.45
N GLY A 399 8.36 -3.92 -18.72
CA GLY A 399 7.07 -3.24 -18.70
C GLY A 399 6.77 -2.56 -20.03
N ALA A 400 5.49 -2.42 -20.33
CA ALA A 400 4.99 -1.63 -21.45
C ALA A 400 3.85 -0.67 -21.06
N ARG A 401 3.21 -0.92 -19.91
CA ARG A 401 2.13 -0.09 -19.35
C ARG A 401 2.05 -0.24 -17.83
N GLY A 402 1.19 0.57 -17.22
CA GLY A 402 0.82 0.49 -15.82
C GLY A 402 1.74 1.25 -14.87
N LEU A 403 1.29 1.35 -13.63
CA LEU A 403 1.95 1.98 -12.49
C LEU A 403 2.24 0.93 -11.42
N ARG A 404 3.41 1.02 -10.79
CA ARG A 404 3.85 0.02 -9.81
C ARG A 404 3.00 0.06 -8.55
N GLN A 405 2.28 -1.02 -8.27
CA GLN A 405 1.46 -1.08 -7.06
C GLN A 405 2.30 -1.21 -5.79
N GLY A 406 1.93 -0.49 -4.72
CA GLY A 406 2.67 -0.49 -3.45
C GLY A 406 3.89 0.45 -3.45
N TYR A 407 4.00 1.28 -4.49
CA TYR A 407 5.09 2.24 -4.64
C TYR A 407 4.62 3.68 -4.37
N PRO A 408 5.40 4.54 -3.67
CA PRO A 408 4.92 5.85 -3.22
C PRO A 408 4.51 6.83 -4.31
N MET A 409 5.11 6.75 -5.50
CA MET A 409 4.83 7.69 -6.60
C MET A 409 3.54 7.38 -7.33
N SER A 410 3.20 6.10 -7.46
CA SER A 410 2.07 5.64 -8.26
C SER A 410 0.72 6.24 -7.85
N PRO A 411 0.36 6.38 -6.55
CA PRO A 411 -0.90 7.00 -6.15
C PRO A 411 -1.04 8.46 -6.59
N PHE A 412 0.05 9.24 -6.56
CA PHE A 412 0.03 10.65 -6.96
C PHE A 412 -0.18 10.79 -8.47
N LEU A 413 0.53 9.98 -9.26
CA LEU A 413 0.34 9.92 -10.72
C LEU A 413 -1.07 9.48 -11.08
N PHE A 414 -1.60 8.49 -10.35
CA PHE A 414 -2.96 8.00 -10.56
C PHE A 414 -4.02 9.07 -10.27
N VAL A 415 -3.81 9.90 -9.25
CA VAL A 415 -4.72 11.02 -8.95
C VAL A 415 -4.73 12.06 -10.07
N PHE A 416 -3.58 12.39 -10.67
CA PHE A 416 -3.55 13.27 -11.86
C PHE A 416 -4.28 12.67 -13.06
N ILE A 417 -4.13 11.36 -13.28
CA ILE A 417 -4.88 10.62 -14.32
C ILE A 417 -6.39 10.72 -14.08
N MET A 418 -6.84 10.46 -12.86
CA MET A 418 -8.26 10.55 -12.51
C MET A 418 -8.80 11.97 -12.58
N GLN A 419 -7.97 12.99 -12.37
CA GLN A 419 -8.38 14.38 -12.56
C GLN A 419 -8.79 14.65 -14.01
N VAL A 420 -8.18 14.00 -15.00
CA VAL A 420 -8.57 14.16 -16.41
C VAL A 420 -9.99 13.63 -16.66
N LEU A 421 -10.41 12.54 -16.00
CA LEU A 421 -11.81 12.10 -16.07
C LEU A 421 -12.77 13.21 -15.58
N THR A 422 -12.42 13.86 -14.47
CA THR A 422 -13.22 14.98 -13.96
C THR A 422 -13.28 16.15 -14.95
N LEU A 423 -12.17 16.48 -15.61
CA LEU A 423 -12.14 17.54 -16.62
C LEU A 423 -12.97 17.19 -17.86
N ILE A 424 -12.89 15.96 -18.36
CA ILE A 424 -13.70 15.48 -19.49
C ILE A 424 -15.20 15.57 -19.16
N LEU A 425 -15.59 15.08 -17.98
CA LEU A 425 -16.99 15.15 -17.55
C LEU A 425 -17.47 16.60 -17.38
N HIS A 426 -16.64 17.46 -16.80
CA HIS A 426 -16.98 18.86 -16.63
C HIS A 426 -17.17 19.57 -17.98
N GLN A 427 -16.27 19.32 -18.95
CA GLN A 427 -16.42 19.81 -20.31
C GLN A 427 -17.74 19.37 -20.95
N PHE A 428 -18.08 18.08 -20.88
CA PHE A 428 -19.30 17.57 -21.50
C PHE A 428 -20.57 18.11 -20.83
N ILE A 429 -20.56 18.28 -19.50
CA ILE A 429 -21.67 18.89 -18.76
C ILE A 429 -21.88 20.35 -19.18
N ASP A 430 -20.80 21.11 -19.27
CA ASP A 430 -20.80 22.54 -19.65
C ASP A 430 -21.27 22.74 -21.10
N GLN A 431 -20.90 21.84 -22.02
CA GLN A 431 -21.23 21.95 -23.44
C GLN A 431 -22.62 21.39 -23.84
N ASP A 432 -23.15 20.40 -23.12
CA ASP A 432 -24.43 19.76 -23.48
C ASP A 432 -25.65 20.66 -23.21
N GLY A 433 -25.62 21.44 -22.14
CA GLY A 433 -26.70 22.35 -21.74
C GLY A 433 -27.99 21.67 -21.25
N LYS A 434 -28.10 20.33 -21.29
CA LYS A 434 -29.27 19.57 -20.80
C LYS A 434 -28.95 18.68 -19.59
N PHE A 435 -27.67 18.56 -19.22
CA PHE A 435 -27.27 17.87 -17.99
C PHE A 435 -28.00 18.44 -16.78
N SER A 436 -28.60 17.56 -15.98
CA SER A 436 -29.30 17.94 -14.77
C SER A 436 -28.57 17.38 -13.55
N TYR A 437 -28.08 18.28 -12.70
CA TYR A 437 -27.39 17.92 -11.47
C TYR A 437 -28.30 17.12 -10.53
N HIS A 438 -27.65 16.33 -9.69
CA HIS A 438 -28.31 15.67 -8.57
C HIS A 438 -28.98 16.70 -7.64
N TRP A 439 -30.02 16.29 -6.91
CA TRP A 439 -30.72 17.15 -5.97
C TRP A 439 -29.74 17.83 -4.99
N ARG A 440 -29.85 19.16 -4.86
CA ARG A 440 -28.97 20.05 -4.07
C ARG A 440 -27.52 20.20 -4.56
N CYS A 441 -27.18 19.65 -5.73
CA CYS A 441 -25.82 19.72 -6.25
C CYS A 441 -25.61 20.77 -7.35
N GLY A 442 -26.66 21.45 -7.81
CA GLY A 442 -26.58 22.41 -8.92
C GLY A 442 -25.70 23.63 -8.61
N GLU A 443 -25.91 24.27 -7.46
CA GLU A 443 -25.15 25.48 -7.05
C GLU A 443 -23.66 25.21 -6.89
N VAL A 444 -23.31 24.04 -6.34
CA VAL A 444 -21.92 23.61 -6.13
C VAL A 444 -21.34 22.84 -7.32
N GLN A 445 -22.14 22.65 -8.38
CA GLN A 445 -21.82 21.86 -9.57
C GLN A 445 -21.24 20.46 -9.27
N LEU A 446 -21.75 19.80 -8.22
CA LEU A 446 -21.23 18.51 -7.76
C LEU A 446 -21.86 17.36 -8.55
N PHE A 447 -21.05 16.72 -9.40
CA PHE A 447 -21.48 15.54 -10.19
C PHE A 447 -20.64 14.28 -9.92
N GLN A 448 -19.56 14.39 -9.14
CA GLN A 448 -18.60 13.31 -8.92
C GLN A 448 -18.09 13.33 -7.48
N LEU A 449 -17.89 12.15 -6.89
CA LEU A 449 -17.03 11.90 -5.73
C LEU A 449 -16.04 10.79 -6.09
N GLY A 450 -14.76 11.08 -5.93
CA GLY A 450 -13.66 10.16 -6.20
C GLY A 450 -12.90 9.81 -4.93
N PHE A 451 -12.57 8.53 -4.78
CA PHE A 451 -11.54 8.08 -3.87
C PHE A 451 -10.62 7.10 -4.58
N ALA A 452 -9.61 7.66 -5.26
CA ALA A 452 -8.72 6.91 -6.14
C ALA A 452 -9.51 6.25 -7.28
N ASP A 453 -9.61 4.93 -7.33
CA ASP A 453 -10.32 4.15 -8.34
C ASP A 453 -11.80 3.90 -8.01
N ASP A 454 -12.23 4.11 -6.76
CA ASP A 454 -13.64 4.07 -6.36
C ASP A 454 -14.32 5.39 -6.74
N LEU A 455 -15.27 5.33 -7.68
CA LEU A 455 -15.95 6.50 -8.24
C LEU A 455 -17.46 6.44 -8.00
N LEU A 456 -18.03 7.56 -7.56
CA LEU A 456 -19.47 7.81 -7.52
C LEU A 456 -19.78 9.00 -8.42
N LEU A 457 -20.67 8.83 -9.40
CA LEU A 457 -21.19 9.92 -10.23
C LEU A 457 -22.65 10.18 -9.88
N PHE A 458 -23.08 11.44 -9.87
CA PHE A 458 -24.40 11.86 -9.39
C PHE A 458 -25.07 12.77 -10.40
N SER A 459 -26.34 12.48 -10.70
CA SER A 459 -27.18 13.31 -11.55
C SER A 459 -28.66 13.16 -11.20
N LYS A 460 -29.51 13.97 -11.83
CA LYS A 460 -30.92 13.66 -11.97
C LYS A 460 -31.07 12.33 -12.75
N ALA A 461 -32.16 11.63 -12.48
CA ALA A 461 -32.46 10.37 -13.17
C ALA A 461 -33.12 10.63 -14.52
N ASP A 462 -32.32 11.05 -15.51
CA ASP A 462 -32.74 11.31 -16.88
C ASP A 462 -31.72 10.80 -17.90
N SER A 463 -32.16 10.56 -19.13
CA SER A 463 -31.34 9.94 -20.17
C SER A 463 -30.16 10.82 -20.59
N SER A 464 -30.34 12.14 -20.71
CA SER A 464 -29.30 13.08 -21.14
C SER A 464 -28.10 13.02 -20.20
N SER A 465 -28.35 13.10 -18.89
CA SER A 465 -27.32 13.05 -17.86
C SER A 465 -26.56 11.71 -17.86
N ILE A 466 -27.28 10.60 -18.03
CA ILE A 466 -26.67 9.26 -18.10
C ILE A 466 -25.83 9.08 -19.37
N HIS A 467 -26.25 9.63 -20.50
CA HIS A 467 -25.46 9.61 -21.73
C HIS A 467 -24.13 10.33 -21.54
N ILE A 468 -24.10 11.50 -20.90
CA ILE A 468 -22.85 12.23 -20.61
C ILE A 468 -21.89 11.38 -19.80
N PHE A 469 -22.36 10.73 -18.74
CA PHE A 469 -21.50 9.83 -17.95
C PHE A 469 -20.98 8.66 -18.76
N LYS A 470 -21.83 8.03 -19.59
CA LYS A 470 -21.40 6.94 -20.47
C LYS A 470 -20.30 7.41 -21.44
N TRP A 471 -20.54 8.52 -22.15
CA TRP A 471 -19.59 9.06 -23.12
C TRP A 471 -18.28 9.49 -22.47
N GLY A 472 -18.34 10.20 -21.34
CA GLY A 472 -17.16 10.61 -20.60
C GLY A 472 -16.30 9.43 -20.14
N LEU A 473 -16.93 8.38 -19.62
CA LEU A 473 -16.23 7.15 -19.23
C LEU A 473 -15.62 6.42 -20.44
N THR A 474 -16.31 6.38 -21.59
CA THR A 474 -15.79 5.79 -22.83
C THR A 474 -14.58 6.55 -23.35
N VAL A 475 -14.68 7.87 -23.52
CA VAL A 475 -13.57 8.72 -23.99
C VAL A 475 -12.37 8.61 -23.06
N PHE A 476 -12.60 8.64 -21.74
CA PHE A 476 -11.53 8.46 -20.77
C PHE A 476 -10.87 7.08 -20.88
N ALA A 477 -11.66 6.01 -21.04
CA ALA A 477 -11.12 4.66 -21.19
C ALA A 477 -10.27 4.51 -22.48
N ASP A 478 -10.72 5.09 -23.59
CA ASP A 478 -10.02 5.03 -24.88
C ASP A 478 -8.67 5.77 -24.84
N LEU A 479 -8.60 6.89 -24.11
CA LEU A 479 -7.37 7.67 -23.94
C LEU A 479 -6.42 7.04 -22.92
N SER A 480 -6.93 6.60 -21.77
CA SER A 480 -6.11 6.20 -20.62
C SER A 480 -5.78 4.69 -20.54
N GLY A 481 -6.57 3.85 -21.22
CA GLY A 481 -6.58 2.40 -21.04
C GLY A 481 -7.34 1.94 -19.78
N LEU A 482 -7.97 2.86 -19.03
CA LEU A 482 -8.71 2.54 -17.81
C LEU A 482 -10.17 2.25 -18.12
N HIS A 483 -10.48 0.96 -18.27
CA HIS A 483 -11.85 0.51 -18.52
C HIS A 483 -12.61 0.26 -17.21
N VAL A 484 -13.91 0.58 -17.24
CA VAL A 484 -14.84 0.26 -16.16
C VAL A 484 -14.95 -1.26 -15.99
N ASN A 485 -14.98 -1.71 -14.74
CA ASN A 485 -15.17 -3.11 -14.40
C ASN A 485 -16.63 -3.55 -14.64
N PRO A 486 -16.90 -4.51 -15.53
CA PRO A 486 -18.26 -4.91 -15.89
C PRO A 486 -19.05 -5.50 -14.73
N HIS A 487 -18.37 -6.12 -13.76
CA HIS A 487 -19.01 -6.78 -12.61
C HIS A 487 -19.15 -5.89 -11.37
N LYS A 488 -18.60 -4.67 -11.42
CA LYS A 488 -18.57 -3.77 -10.27
C LYS A 488 -19.07 -2.37 -10.63
N ARG A 489 -20.01 -2.32 -11.55
CA ARG A 489 -20.67 -1.10 -12.00
C ARG A 489 -22.15 -1.20 -11.69
N HIS A 490 -22.68 -0.24 -10.95
CA HIS A 490 -24.07 -0.26 -10.49
C HIS A 490 -24.72 1.09 -10.69
N LEU A 491 -25.92 1.11 -11.28
CA LEU A 491 -26.80 2.27 -11.29
C LEU A 491 -27.75 2.17 -10.09
N ILE A 492 -27.72 3.18 -9.23
CA ILE A 492 -28.56 3.26 -8.03
C ILE A 492 -29.61 4.33 -8.30
N LEU A 493 -30.88 3.93 -8.31
CA LEU A 493 -32.02 4.82 -8.52
C LEU A 493 -32.65 5.16 -7.17
N SER A 494 -33.04 6.44 -7.03
CA SER A 494 -33.96 6.83 -5.96
C SER A 494 -35.35 6.21 -6.18
N ARG A 495 -36.13 6.06 -5.12
CA ARG A 495 -37.49 5.50 -5.18
C ARG A 495 -38.39 6.29 -6.13
N SER A 496 -38.25 7.61 -6.16
CA SER A 496 -38.98 8.49 -7.08
C SER A 496 -38.54 8.36 -8.54
N ALA A 497 -37.41 7.70 -8.82
CA ALA A 497 -36.89 7.44 -10.16
C ALA A 497 -37.16 6.02 -10.68
N THR A 498 -38.03 5.25 -10.00
CA THR A 498 -38.29 3.84 -10.37
C THR A 498 -38.91 3.72 -11.77
N ALA A 499 -39.70 4.71 -12.21
CA ALA A 499 -40.34 4.70 -13.54
C ALA A 499 -39.32 4.84 -14.69
N GLN A 500 -38.15 5.44 -14.42
CA GLN A 500 -37.09 5.67 -15.39
C GLN A 500 -36.17 4.45 -15.55
N ARG A 501 -36.32 3.43 -14.70
CA ARG A 501 -35.45 2.25 -14.64
C ARG A 501 -35.24 1.57 -15.98
N ASP A 502 -36.33 1.24 -16.66
CA ASP A 502 -36.32 0.48 -17.92
C ASP A 502 -35.76 1.28 -19.09
N THR A 503 -35.66 2.61 -18.94
CA THR A 503 -35.01 3.49 -19.91
C THR A 503 -33.51 3.65 -19.62
N LEU A 504 -33.12 3.83 -18.35
CA LEU A 504 -31.75 4.19 -17.97
C LEU A 504 -30.79 3.00 -17.91
N LEU A 505 -31.24 1.83 -17.44
CA LEU A 505 -30.40 0.64 -17.34
C LEU A 505 -29.85 0.18 -18.71
N PRO A 506 -30.67 0.10 -19.79
CA PRO A 506 -30.17 -0.28 -21.11
C PRO A 506 -29.14 0.70 -21.69
N ILE A 507 -29.26 1.99 -21.40
CA ILE A 507 -28.30 3.01 -21.88
C ILE A 507 -26.89 2.65 -21.39
N LEU A 508 -26.74 2.34 -20.10
CA LEU A 508 -25.44 2.01 -19.51
C LEU A 508 -25.04 0.54 -19.76
N GLY A 509 -26.00 -0.38 -19.82
CA GLY A 509 -25.76 -1.83 -19.78
C GLY A 509 -25.23 -2.30 -18.43
N TYR A 510 -25.65 -1.63 -17.35
CA TYR A 510 -25.17 -1.87 -15.99
C TYR A 510 -26.22 -2.61 -15.16
N GLN A 511 -25.79 -3.20 -14.04
CA GLN A 511 -26.72 -3.79 -13.08
C GLN A 511 -27.33 -2.70 -12.20
N GLU A 512 -28.56 -2.91 -11.74
CA GLU A 512 -29.14 -2.07 -10.71
C GLU A 512 -28.48 -2.34 -9.36
N GLY A 513 -28.11 -1.27 -8.65
CA GLY A 513 -27.58 -1.32 -7.30
C GLY A 513 -28.64 -0.94 -6.27
N HIS A 514 -28.65 -1.64 -5.14
CA HIS A 514 -29.57 -1.37 -4.04
C HIS A 514 -28.80 -0.96 -2.77
N LEU A 515 -29.43 -0.10 -1.96
CA LEU A 515 -28.94 0.29 -0.65
C LEU A 515 -29.52 -0.67 0.42
N PRO A 516 -28.77 -1.04 1.47
CA PRO A 516 -27.45 -0.54 1.83
C PRO A 516 -26.31 -1.14 0.98
N LEU A 517 -25.39 -0.28 0.52
CA LEU A 517 -24.27 -0.69 -0.34
C LEU A 517 -22.93 -0.35 0.30
N ARG A 518 -21.95 -1.25 0.26
CA ARG A 518 -20.63 -0.97 0.84
C ARG A 518 -19.83 0.04 0.01
N TYR A 519 -19.34 1.12 0.62
CA TYR A 519 -18.44 2.13 0.05
C TYR A 519 -17.35 2.49 1.05
N LEU A 520 -16.08 2.46 0.63
CA LEU A 520 -14.92 2.76 1.49
C LEU A 520 -14.95 2.02 2.85
N GLY A 521 -15.46 0.80 2.87
CA GLY A 521 -15.52 -0.04 4.07
C GLY A 521 -16.72 0.16 5.00
N LEU A 522 -17.59 1.14 4.72
CA LEU A 522 -18.82 1.44 5.46
C LEU A 522 -20.08 1.23 4.58
N PRO A 523 -21.27 1.05 5.17
CA PRO A 523 -22.51 0.95 4.42
C PRO A 523 -23.02 2.34 4.01
N LEU A 524 -23.30 2.58 2.73
CA LEU A 524 -24.09 3.71 2.24
C LEU A 524 -25.57 3.44 2.50
N LEU A 525 -26.26 4.40 3.10
CA LEU A 525 -27.63 4.23 3.58
C LEU A 525 -28.53 5.30 2.98
N ALA A 526 -29.78 4.94 2.70
CA ALA A 526 -30.81 5.91 2.37
C ALA A 526 -31.43 6.57 3.62
N SER A 527 -31.22 5.98 4.79
CA SER A 527 -31.87 6.34 6.05
C SER A 527 -30.89 6.24 7.24
N ARG A 528 -31.40 6.42 8.47
CA ARG A 528 -30.59 6.33 9.69
C ARG A 528 -30.02 4.91 9.88
N LEU A 529 -28.81 4.84 10.42
CA LEU A 529 -28.10 3.60 10.73
C LEU A 529 -28.92 2.72 11.69
N SER A 530 -29.24 1.50 11.26
CA SER A 530 -29.91 0.52 12.10
C SER A 530 -28.93 -0.40 12.83
N ILE A 531 -29.42 -1.14 13.83
CA ILE A 531 -28.63 -2.19 14.50
C ILE A 531 -28.22 -3.30 13.51
N ALA A 532 -29.09 -3.63 12.55
CA ALA A 532 -28.83 -4.66 11.55
C ALA A 532 -27.65 -4.27 10.63
N ASP A 533 -27.57 -3.00 10.25
CA ASP A 533 -26.48 -2.46 9.43
C ASP A 533 -25.11 -2.50 10.15
N CYS A 534 -25.12 -2.60 11.49
CA CYS A 534 -23.92 -2.69 12.32
C CYS A 534 -23.41 -4.13 12.51
N LYS A 535 -24.10 -5.18 12.03
CA LYS A 535 -23.61 -6.56 12.12
C LYS A 535 -22.20 -6.74 11.52
N PRO A 536 -21.84 -6.12 10.37
CA PRO A 536 -20.52 -6.27 9.78
C PRO A 536 -19.35 -5.79 10.66
N ILE A 537 -19.53 -4.76 11.51
CA ILE A 537 -18.45 -4.35 12.43
C ILE A 537 -18.26 -5.39 13.53
N LEU A 538 -19.35 -5.97 14.05
CA LEU A 538 -19.28 -7.02 15.08
C LEU A 538 -18.57 -8.26 14.54
N TRP A 539 -18.94 -8.73 13.33
CA TRP A 539 -18.27 -9.87 12.69
C TRP A 539 -16.78 -9.61 12.42
N LYS A 540 -16.43 -8.42 11.93
CA LYS A 540 -15.01 -8.06 11.74
C LYS A 540 -14.24 -8.08 13.05
N LEU A 541 -14.86 -7.65 14.16
CA LEU A 541 -14.24 -7.68 15.47
C LEU A 541 -14.04 -9.11 15.96
N ASP A 542 -15.06 -9.96 15.79
CA ASP A 542 -15.00 -11.39 16.10
C ASP A 542 -13.92 -12.10 15.27
N ASP A 543 -13.85 -11.86 13.96
CA ASP A 543 -12.83 -12.43 13.07
C ASP A 543 -11.41 -11.99 13.42
N ARG A 544 -11.23 -10.74 13.89
CA ARG A 544 -9.93 -10.25 14.35
C ARG A 544 -9.51 -10.94 15.64
N ILE A 545 -10.43 -11.06 16.60
CA ILE A 545 -10.19 -11.76 17.86
C ILE A 545 -9.86 -13.23 17.60
N LYS A 546 -10.68 -13.93 16.83
CA LYS A 546 -10.45 -15.31 16.40
C LYS A 546 -9.14 -15.46 15.63
N GLY A 547 -8.75 -14.44 14.87
CA GLY A 547 -7.48 -14.39 14.17
C GLY A 547 -6.25 -14.47 15.09
N TRP A 548 -6.41 -14.19 16.38
CA TRP A 548 -5.42 -14.35 17.43
C TRP A 548 -5.63 -15.62 18.28
N ASP A 549 -6.58 -16.49 17.93
CA ASP A 549 -6.76 -17.76 18.62
C ASP A 549 -5.48 -18.61 18.53
N GLY A 550 -5.10 -19.19 19.66
CA GLY A 550 -3.84 -19.91 19.83
C GLY A 550 -2.60 -19.02 19.97
N VAL A 551 -2.72 -17.69 19.87
CA VAL A 551 -1.62 -16.77 20.19
C VAL A 551 -1.60 -16.56 21.72
N MET A 552 -0.55 -17.01 22.39
CA MET A 552 -0.37 -16.77 23.83
C MET A 552 -0.03 -15.30 24.07
N LEU A 553 -1.05 -14.45 24.20
CA LEU A 553 -0.92 -13.03 24.44
C LEU A 553 -0.86 -12.73 25.94
N SER A 554 0.13 -11.93 26.37
CA SER A 554 0.11 -11.38 27.72
C SER A 554 -1.08 -10.44 27.92
N PHE A 555 -1.39 -10.11 29.19
CA PHE A 555 -2.38 -9.08 29.48
C PHE A 555 -2.03 -7.74 28.82
N ALA A 556 -0.75 -7.31 28.90
CA ALA A 556 -0.27 -6.09 28.26
C ALA A 556 -0.41 -6.16 26.72
N GLY A 557 -0.10 -7.30 26.10
CA GLY A 557 -0.30 -7.52 24.67
C GLY A 557 -1.76 -7.40 24.23
N ARG A 558 -2.69 -7.96 25.01
CA ARG A 558 -4.14 -7.83 24.76
C ARG A 558 -4.62 -6.39 24.88
N VAL A 559 -4.19 -5.65 25.91
CA VAL A 559 -4.49 -4.21 26.05
C VAL A 559 -3.99 -3.44 24.84
N GLN A 560 -2.76 -3.70 24.40
CA GLN A 560 -2.18 -3.02 23.24
C GLN A 560 -2.96 -3.33 21.95
N LEU A 561 -3.37 -4.58 21.73
CA LEU A 561 -4.20 -4.99 20.59
C LEU A 561 -5.58 -4.33 20.59
N ILE A 562 -6.22 -4.22 21.76
CA ILE A 562 -7.48 -3.51 21.90
C ILE A 562 -7.29 -2.06 21.47
N LYS A 563 -6.33 -1.35 22.09
CA LYS A 563 -6.07 0.07 21.84
C LYS A 563 -5.69 0.36 20.38
N SER A 564 -4.82 -0.46 19.78
CA SER A 564 -4.25 -0.18 18.46
C SER A 564 -5.02 -0.77 17.28
N VAL A 565 -5.78 -1.86 17.47
CA VAL A 565 -6.45 -2.57 16.37
C VAL A 565 -7.96 -2.59 16.54
N LEU A 566 -8.47 -3.07 17.68
CA LEU A 566 -9.91 -3.30 17.83
C LEU A 566 -10.68 -1.99 17.99
N THR A 567 -10.20 -1.07 18.84
CA THR A 567 -10.82 0.25 19.02
C THR A 567 -10.80 1.05 17.72
N ALA A 568 -9.76 0.90 16.89
CA ALA A 568 -9.67 1.58 15.59
C ALA A 568 -10.82 1.20 14.62
N LEU A 569 -11.35 -0.03 14.71
CA LEU A 569 -12.51 -0.44 13.90
C LEU A 569 -13.77 0.36 14.27
N GLN A 570 -14.00 0.57 15.57
CA GLN A 570 -15.11 1.36 16.06
C GLN A 570 -14.95 2.84 15.70
N VAL A 571 -13.76 3.40 15.91
CA VAL A 571 -13.46 4.81 15.57
C VAL A 571 -13.73 5.06 14.08
N TYR A 572 -13.35 4.13 13.21
CA TYR A 572 -13.62 4.24 11.77
C TYR A 572 -15.11 4.27 11.41
N TRP A 573 -15.98 3.59 12.17
CA TRP A 573 -17.43 3.71 11.96
C TRP A 573 -18.00 4.98 12.60
N ALA A 574 -17.52 5.32 13.80
CA ALA A 574 -17.95 6.50 14.54
C ALA A 574 -17.61 7.82 13.83
N MET A 575 -16.62 7.83 12.93
CA MET A 575 -16.31 9.00 12.11
C MET A 575 -17.44 9.39 11.14
N ALA A 576 -18.31 8.43 10.78
CA ALA A 576 -19.38 8.62 9.79
C ALA A 576 -20.78 8.48 10.40
N PHE A 577 -20.92 7.79 11.53
CA PHE A 577 -22.22 7.51 12.13
C PHE A 577 -22.22 7.65 13.63
N ILE A 578 -23.37 8.07 14.16
CA ILE A 578 -23.71 7.89 15.57
C ILE A 578 -24.11 6.42 15.76
N LEU A 579 -23.25 5.64 16.43
CA LEU A 579 -23.49 4.22 16.67
C LEU A 579 -24.62 4.01 17.71
N PRO A 580 -25.55 3.07 17.48
CA PRO A 580 -26.58 2.75 18.47
C PRO A 580 -25.95 2.29 19.79
N LYS A 581 -26.51 2.74 20.93
CA LYS A 581 -26.02 2.36 22.28
C LYS A 581 -25.90 0.85 22.46
N THR A 582 -26.85 0.09 21.91
CA THR A 582 -26.82 -1.40 21.93
C THR A 582 -25.59 -1.97 21.24
N VAL A 583 -25.19 -1.40 20.10
CA VAL A 583 -24.00 -1.85 19.36
C VAL A 583 -22.72 -1.51 20.12
N ILE A 584 -22.65 -0.32 20.73
CA ILE A 584 -21.49 0.08 21.55
C ILE A 584 -21.30 -0.89 22.72
N ARG A 585 -22.36 -1.19 23.46
CA ARG A 585 -22.32 -2.17 24.57
C ARG A 585 -21.84 -3.55 24.11
N GLU A 586 -22.25 -3.97 22.92
CA GLU A 586 -21.92 -5.28 22.37
C GLU A 586 -20.47 -5.35 21.85
N ILE A 587 -19.90 -4.23 21.40
CA ILE A 587 -18.47 -4.06 21.15
C ILE A 587 -17.70 -4.13 22.47
N GLU A 588 -18.07 -3.32 23.47
CA GLU A 588 -17.41 -3.29 24.78
C GLU A 588 -17.40 -4.66 25.46
N LYS A 589 -18.52 -5.40 25.37
CA LYS A 589 -18.62 -6.77 25.85
C LYS A 589 -17.58 -7.69 25.22
N ARG A 590 -17.36 -7.61 23.90
CA ARG A 590 -16.33 -8.39 23.18
C ARG A 590 -14.93 -7.97 23.59
N LEU A 591 -14.65 -6.67 23.68
CA LEU A 591 -13.36 -6.15 24.11
C LEU A 591 -13.01 -6.61 25.53
N ARG A 592 -13.98 -6.54 26.44
CA ARG A 592 -13.87 -7.01 27.82
C ARG A 592 -13.62 -8.52 27.88
N SER A 593 -14.40 -9.29 27.13
CA SER A 593 -14.22 -10.74 27.04
C SER A 593 -12.81 -11.09 26.56
N PHE A 594 -12.36 -10.45 25.48
CA PHE A 594 -11.01 -10.66 24.94
C PHE A 594 -9.92 -10.27 25.94
N LEU A 595 -10.06 -9.13 26.63
CA LEU A 595 -9.06 -8.68 27.60
C LEU A 595 -8.88 -9.63 28.77
N TRP A 596 -9.97 -10.14 29.33
CA TRP A 596 -9.91 -10.97 30.55
C TRP A 596 -9.75 -12.45 30.21
N LYS A 597 -10.60 -12.96 29.32
CA LYS A 597 -10.70 -14.38 28.98
C LYS A 597 -9.79 -14.82 27.83
N GLY A 598 -9.25 -13.84 27.10
CA GLY A 598 -8.46 -14.12 25.90
C GLY A 598 -9.33 -14.77 24.82
N CYS A 599 -8.66 -15.50 23.93
CA CYS A 599 -9.28 -16.25 22.84
C CYS A 599 -10.01 -17.53 23.28
N ASN A 600 -9.56 -18.15 24.38
CA ASN A 600 -10.01 -19.47 24.79
C ASN A 600 -11.20 -19.43 25.78
N GLY A 601 -11.69 -18.25 26.14
CA GLY A 601 -12.85 -18.10 27.03
C GLY A 601 -12.59 -18.37 28.52
N VAL A 602 -11.36 -18.72 28.91
CA VAL A 602 -10.98 -19.05 30.29
C VAL A 602 -10.40 -17.81 30.97
N GLY A 603 -11.11 -17.27 31.96
CA GLY A 603 -10.67 -16.14 32.79
C GLY A 603 -11.82 -15.42 33.51
N TYR A 604 -11.51 -14.77 34.63
CA TYR A 604 -12.43 -13.90 35.38
C TYR A 604 -11.97 -12.44 35.31
N ALA A 605 -12.91 -11.51 35.38
CA ALA A 605 -12.58 -10.09 35.45
C ALA A 605 -11.92 -9.80 36.80
N LYS A 606 -10.69 -9.25 36.79
CA LYS A 606 -9.94 -8.97 38.03
C LYS A 606 -10.29 -7.62 38.67
N VAL A 607 -10.94 -6.74 37.91
CA VAL A 607 -11.40 -5.40 38.33
C VAL A 607 -12.65 -5.03 37.53
N SER A 608 -13.49 -4.16 38.09
CA SER A 608 -14.67 -3.64 37.42
C SER A 608 -14.28 -2.82 36.18
N TRP A 609 -15.10 -2.93 35.14
CA TRP A 609 -14.96 -2.14 33.91
C TRP A 609 -15.86 -0.92 34.04
N GLN A 610 -15.31 0.18 34.57
CA GLN A 610 -15.98 1.48 34.55
C GLN A 610 -15.73 2.19 33.23
#